data_AF-A0AA92UKG7-F1
#
_entry.id   AF-A0AA92UKG7-F1
#
_cell.length_a   1.000
_cell.length_b   1.000
_cell.length_c   1.000
_cell.angle_alpha   90.00
_cell.angle_beta   90.00
_cell.angle_gamma   90.00
#
_symmetry.space_group_name_H-M   'P 1'
#
loop_
_entity.id
_entity.type
_entity.pdbx_description
1 polymer ?
#
loop_
_entity_poly.entity_id
_entity_poly.type
_entity_poly.pdbx_seq_one_letter_code
_entity_poly.pdbx_strand_id
1 'polypeptide(L)'
;MLLNNGIINKYMELHEKISMENIDKIEKIFNVEYSDTVKYAVRYGYNYRIEAEQKHNSYSHACLPDTSAILLWLGQKVIDGVIWDLFKVAAKKLYEKFVKSNSYLSEELSKFLSDEQDLKRFYTYVKEFNEQHMTVTEEQFTYIREEIIADFLGKECGKIYEQEHRLPTIQEYMRINREALVHADKLMMLQN
;
A
#
# COMPACT_ATOMS: atom_id res chain seq x y z
N MET A 1 -47.48 23.98 11.79
CA MET A 1 -46.58 22.90 11.31
C MET A 1 -45.21 23.11 11.93
N LEU A 2 -44.97 22.58 13.13
CA LEU A 2 -43.72 22.77 13.88
C LEU A 2 -43.33 21.45 14.54
N LEU A 3 -43.01 20.44 13.74
CA LEU A 3 -42.46 19.18 14.25
C LEU A 3 -41.56 18.60 13.15
N ASN A 4 -40.25 18.90 13.18
CA ASN A 4 -39.20 17.96 12.73
C ASN A 4 -37.75 18.46 12.84
N ASN A 5 -37.48 19.71 13.24
CA ASN A 5 -36.09 20.19 13.30
C ASN A 5 -35.27 19.58 14.47
N GLY A 6 -35.93 19.12 15.55
CA GLY A 6 -35.23 18.54 16.71
C GLY A 6 -34.77 17.09 16.51
N ILE A 7 -35.49 16.29 15.71
CA ILE A 7 -35.13 14.89 15.44
C ILE A 7 -34.01 14.84 14.39
N ILE A 8 -34.08 15.68 13.36
CA ILE A 8 -33.04 15.78 12.32
C ILE A 8 -31.72 16.27 12.93
N ASN A 9 -31.73 17.31 13.80
CA ASN A 9 -30.51 17.78 14.46
C ASN A 9 -29.93 16.74 15.43
N LYS A 10 -30.76 15.99 16.16
CA LYS A 10 -30.29 14.93 17.04
C LYS A 10 -29.74 13.72 16.27
N TYR A 11 -30.27 13.42 15.08
CA TYR A 11 -29.72 12.41 14.17
C TYR A 11 -28.38 12.85 13.56
N MET A 12 -28.26 14.12 13.16
CA MET A 12 -27.02 14.69 12.61
C MET A 12 -25.92 14.77 13.68
N GLU A 13 -26.23 15.23 14.90
CA GLU A 13 -25.28 15.26 16.03
C GLU A 13 -24.87 13.86 16.50
N LEU A 14 -25.77 12.86 16.41
CA LEU A 14 -25.45 11.46 16.73
C LEU A 14 -24.59 10.83 15.63
N HIS A 15 -24.81 11.15 14.35
CA HIS A 15 -23.96 10.71 13.24
C HIS A 15 -22.58 11.39 13.25
N GLU A 16 -22.47 12.67 13.60
CA GLU A 16 -21.19 13.37 13.79
C GLU A 16 -20.41 12.85 15.01
N LYS A 17 -21.09 12.50 16.11
CA LYS A 17 -20.44 11.86 17.26
C LYS A 17 -20.05 10.40 16.99
N ILE A 18 -20.85 9.67 16.21
CA ILE A 18 -20.55 8.29 15.79
C ILE A 18 -19.49 8.23 14.67
N SER A 19 -19.18 9.34 13.99
CA SER A 19 -18.14 9.41 12.98
C SER A 19 -16.74 9.66 13.58
N MET A 20 -16.52 10.65 14.44
CA MET A 20 -15.15 10.98 14.88
C MET A 20 -14.53 9.98 15.87
N GLU A 21 -15.28 9.43 16.82
CA GLU A 21 -14.71 8.58 17.88
C GLU A 21 -14.36 7.15 17.38
N ASN A 22 -15.06 6.69 16.34
CA ASN A 22 -14.76 5.43 15.67
C ASN A 22 -13.66 5.60 14.61
N ILE A 23 -13.65 6.74 13.89
CA ILE A 23 -12.56 7.12 13.01
C ILE A 23 -11.27 7.27 13.82
N ASP A 24 -11.24 7.99 14.94
CA ASP A 24 -10.06 8.11 15.81
C ASP A 24 -9.51 6.75 16.28
N LYS A 25 -10.39 5.77 16.57
CA LYS A 25 -9.99 4.42 16.96
C LYS A 25 -9.50 3.57 15.78
N ILE A 26 -9.95 3.85 14.57
CA ILE A 26 -9.50 3.20 13.33
C ILE A 26 -8.20 3.85 12.88
N GLU A 27 -8.12 5.17 12.87
CA GLU A 27 -6.91 5.95 12.63
C GLU A 27 -5.81 5.58 13.60
N LYS A 28 -6.06 5.41 14.91
CA LYS A 28 -5.01 4.91 15.83
C LYS A 28 -4.46 3.53 15.49
N ILE A 29 -5.24 2.67 14.84
CA ILE A 29 -4.76 1.33 14.41
C ILE A 29 -3.82 1.46 13.20
N PHE A 30 -4.03 2.49 12.37
CA PHE A 30 -3.37 2.65 11.09
C PHE A 30 -2.30 3.75 11.06
N ASN A 31 -2.38 4.72 11.98
CA ASN A 31 -1.46 5.83 12.15
C ASN A 31 -0.26 5.39 13.01
N VAL A 32 0.41 4.35 12.51
CA VAL A 32 1.65 3.82 13.05
C VAL A 32 2.70 3.89 11.96
N GLU A 33 3.95 4.10 12.34
CA GLU A 33 5.06 4.06 11.40
C GLU A 33 5.37 2.62 11.02
N TYR A 34 5.07 2.25 9.77
CA TYR A 34 5.42 0.94 9.23
C TYR A 34 6.89 0.90 8.82
N SER A 35 7.54 -0.24 9.02
CA SER A 35 8.91 -0.46 8.56
C SER A 35 9.00 -0.43 7.03
N ASP A 36 10.18 -0.11 6.52
CA ASP A 36 10.44 -0.14 5.07
C ASP A 36 10.19 -1.54 4.48
N THR A 37 10.46 -2.62 5.24
CA THR A 37 10.12 -3.99 4.82
C THR A 37 8.64 -4.14 4.47
N VAL A 38 7.74 -3.62 5.30
CA VAL A 38 6.29 -3.68 5.03
C VAL A 38 5.92 -2.82 3.85
N LYS A 39 6.43 -1.59 3.81
CA LYS A 39 6.16 -0.64 2.72
C LYS A 39 6.58 -1.23 1.38
N TYR A 40 7.77 -1.82 1.30
CA TYR A 40 8.30 -2.44 0.09
C TYR A 40 7.56 -3.72 -0.28
N ALA A 41 7.25 -4.59 0.67
CA ALA A 41 6.52 -5.82 0.38
C ALA A 41 5.11 -5.57 -0.15
N VAL A 42 4.42 -4.53 0.34
CA VAL A 42 3.10 -4.17 -0.19
C VAL A 42 3.23 -3.41 -1.51
N ARG A 43 4.13 -2.42 -1.62
CA ARG A 43 4.26 -1.60 -2.82
C ARG A 43 4.78 -2.40 -4.01
N TYR A 44 5.89 -3.10 -3.85
CA TYR A 44 6.55 -3.83 -4.94
C TYR A 44 6.10 -5.28 -5.02
N GLY A 45 5.89 -5.94 -3.88
CA GLY A 45 5.42 -7.32 -3.85
C GLY A 45 3.97 -7.46 -4.30
N TYR A 46 3.10 -6.50 -3.98
CA TYR A 46 1.67 -6.55 -4.34
C TYR A 46 1.27 -5.50 -5.37
N ASN A 47 1.28 -4.20 -5.07
CA ASN A 47 0.67 -3.18 -5.94
C ASN A 47 1.28 -3.18 -7.35
N TYR A 48 2.60 -3.06 -7.46
CA TYR A 48 3.28 -3.06 -8.76
C TYR A 48 3.28 -4.42 -9.44
N ARG A 49 3.19 -5.52 -8.70
CA ARG A 49 3.03 -6.86 -9.29
C ARG A 49 1.67 -7.03 -9.95
N ILE A 50 0.61 -6.53 -9.33
CA ILE A 50 -0.73 -6.52 -9.94
C ILE A 50 -0.74 -5.69 -11.23
N GLU A 51 -0.10 -4.52 -11.22
CA GLU A 51 0.06 -3.72 -12.43
C GLU A 51 0.84 -4.46 -13.52
N ALA A 52 1.95 -5.13 -13.15
CA ALA A 52 2.77 -5.90 -14.08
C ALA A 52 2.00 -7.07 -14.71
N GLU A 53 1.09 -7.71 -13.97
CA GLU A 53 0.20 -8.78 -14.48
C GLU A 53 -0.83 -8.27 -15.49
N GLN A 54 -1.30 -7.02 -15.32
CA GLN A 54 -2.32 -6.43 -16.19
C GLN A 54 -1.71 -5.83 -17.48
N LYS A 55 -0.47 -5.35 -17.42
CA LYS A 55 0.23 -4.73 -18.56
C LYS A 55 0.92 -5.74 -19.45
N HIS A 56 0.16 -6.66 -20.05
CA HIS A 56 0.69 -7.57 -21.07
C HIS A 56 0.96 -6.90 -22.44
N ASN A 57 0.79 -5.59 -22.62
CA ASN A 57 0.99 -4.91 -23.92
C ASN A 57 1.06 -3.36 -23.90
N SER A 58 1.26 -2.69 -22.75
CA SER A 58 1.31 -1.22 -22.70
C SER A 58 2.56 -0.68 -22.02
N TYR A 59 3.37 0.07 -22.77
CA TYR A 59 4.58 0.79 -22.31
C TYR A 59 4.29 1.98 -21.37
N SER A 60 3.09 2.03 -20.77
CA SER A 60 2.70 3.11 -19.88
C SER A 60 3.08 2.73 -18.46
N HIS A 61 4.21 3.23 -17.96
CA HIS A 61 4.53 3.19 -16.54
C HIS A 61 3.58 4.15 -15.81
N ALA A 62 2.82 3.62 -14.85
CA ALA A 62 1.91 4.43 -14.05
C ALA A 62 2.51 4.53 -12.65
N CYS A 63 2.87 5.74 -12.24
CA CYS A 63 3.25 5.99 -10.85
C CYS A 63 2.05 5.67 -9.98
N LEU A 64 2.19 4.65 -9.14
CA LEU A 64 1.12 4.27 -8.22
C LEU A 64 1.08 5.22 -7.03
N PRO A 65 -0.12 5.60 -6.56
CA PRO A 65 -0.26 6.39 -5.36
C PRO A 65 0.35 5.66 -4.15
N ASP A 66 0.52 6.40 -3.05
CA ASP A 66 0.98 5.81 -1.81
C ASP A 66 0.07 4.66 -1.37
N THR A 67 0.70 3.64 -0.78
CA THR A 67 -0.02 2.46 -0.33
C THR A 67 -0.97 2.81 0.80
N SER A 68 -2.22 2.35 0.70
CA SER A 68 -3.21 2.59 1.75
C SER A 68 -2.77 1.98 3.08
N ALA A 69 -3.07 2.67 4.19
CA ALA A 69 -2.68 2.20 5.52
C ALA A 69 -3.35 0.86 5.90
N ILE A 70 -4.50 0.53 5.31
CA ILE A 70 -5.15 -0.77 5.45
C ILE A 70 -4.29 -1.89 4.85
N LEU A 71 -3.78 -1.69 3.64
CA LEU A 71 -2.91 -2.66 2.99
C LEU A 71 -1.58 -2.79 3.74
N LEU A 72 -1.01 -1.68 4.24
CA LEU A 72 0.18 -1.73 5.09
C LEU A 72 -0.05 -2.53 6.37
N TRP A 73 -1.19 -2.33 7.04
CA TRP A 73 -1.54 -3.09 8.24
C TRP A 73 -1.70 -4.58 7.97
N LEU A 74 -2.39 -4.94 6.87
CA LEU A 74 -2.52 -6.34 6.46
C LEU A 74 -1.16 -6.93 6.06
N GLY A 75 -0.32 -6.16 5.36
CA GLY A 75 1.04 -6.57 4.99
C GLY A 75 1.91 -6.85 6.20
N GLN A 76 1.82 -6.02 7.25
CA GLN A 76 2.47 -6.28 8.53
C GLN A 76 2.03 -7.63 9.11
N LYS A 77 0.74 -8.00 9.04
CA LYS A 77 0.29 -9.32 9.54
C LYS A 77 0.92 -10.48 8.77
N VAL A 78 1.10 -10.34 7.46
CA VAL A 78 1.80 -11.35 6.65
C VAL A 78 3.25 -11.47 7.11
N ILE A 79 3.95 -10.34 7.28
CA ILE A 79 5.35 -10.30 7.73
C ILE A 79 5.51 -10.80 9.18
N ASP A 80 4.53 -10.55 10.05
CA ASP A 80 4.46 -11.09 11.42
C ASP A 80 4.27 -12.63 11.43
N GLY A 81 4.09 -13.27 10.27
CA GLY A 81 3.89 -14.71 10.15
C GLY A 81 2.48 -15.18 10.53
N VAL A 82 1.48 -14.29 10.49
CA VAL A 82 0.08 -14.67 10.74
C VAL A 82 -0.38 -15.66 9.67
N ILE A 83 -0.81 -16.85 10.07
CA ILE A 83 -1.27 -17.88 9.13
C ILE A 83 -2.55 -17.45 8.40
N TRP A 84 -2.74 -18.00 7.19
CA TRP A 84 -3.82 -17.65 6.27
C TRP A 84 -5.22 -17.57 6.92
N ASP A 85 -5.61 -18.55 7.74
CA ASP A 85 -6.95 -18.55 8.34
C ASP A 85 -7.14 -17.40 9.34
N LEU A 86 -6.11 -17.08 10.12
CA LEU A 86 -6.15 -15.94 11.04
C LEU A 86 -6.09 -14.61 10.28
N PHE A 87 -5.34 -14.56 9.18
CA PHE A 87 -5.31 -13.41 8.29
C PHE A 87 -6.71 -13.12 7.70
N LYS A 88 -7.41 -14.15 7.22
CA LYS A 88 -8.80 -14.01 6.74
C LYS A 88 -9.74 -13.47 7.81
N VAL A 89 -9.65 -13.99 9.04
CA VAL A 89 -10.46 -13.49 10.16
C VAL A 89 -10.13 -12.02 10.44
N ALA A 90 -8.87 -11.61 10.37
CA ALA A 90 -8.46 -10.22 10.57
C ALA A 90 -9.04 -9.29 9.49
N ALA A 91 -8.92 -9.66 8.20
CA ALA A 91 -9.48 -8.90 7.09
C ALA A 91 -11.01 -8.76 7.19
N LYS A 92 -11.71 -9.87 7.50
CA LYS A 92 -13.17 -9.85 7.68
C LYS A 92 -13.59 -8.96 8.85
N LYS A 93 -12.93 -9.07 10.01
CA LYS A 93 -13.21 -8.21 11.17
C LYS A 93 -12.97 -6.74 10.85
N LEU A 94 -11.97 -6.44 10.03
CA LEU A 94 -11.69 -5.09 9.60
C LEU A 94 -12.83 -4.55 8.73
N TYR A 95 -13.25 -5.30 7.71
CA TYR A 95 -14.38 -4.96 6.86
C TYR A 95 -15.67 -4.73 7.68
N GLU A 96 -16.02 -5.67 8.56
CA GLU A 96 -17.18 -5.54 9.44
C GLU A 96 -17.12 -4.29 10.32
N LYS A 97 -15.92 -3.89 10.77
CA LYS A 97 -15.74 -2.68 11.58
C LYS A 97 -16.01 -1.42 10.76
N PHE A 98 -15.57 -1.35 9.51
CA PHE A 98 -15.88 -0.22 8.62
C PHE A 98 -17.38 -0.14 8.34
N VAL A 99 -18.00 -1.27 8.00
CA VAL A 99 -19.46 -1.35 7.76
C VAL A 99 -20.25 -0.92 9.00
N LYS A 100 -19.90 -1.42 10.20
CA LYS A 100 -20.60 -1.08 11.46
C LYS A 100 -20.40 0.36 11.90
N SER A 101 -19.25 0.95 11.59
CA SER A 101 -18.93 2.33 11.99
C SER A 101 -19.43 3.39 11.00
N ASN A 102 -20.05 3.00 9.88
CA ASN A 102 -20.36 3.89 8.76
C ASN A 102 -19.15 4.73 8.30
N SER A 103 -17.93 4.21 8.52
CA SER A 103 -16.71 4.88 8.09
C SER A 103 -16.53 4.66 6.60
N TYR A 104 -16.07 5.70 5.90
CA TYR A 104 -15.81 5.59 4.46
C TYR A 104 -14.69 4.57 4.19
N LEU A 105 -14.96 3.66 3.26
CA LEU A 105 -14.00 2.76 2.66
C LEU A 105 -14.13 2.94 1.15
N SER A 106 -13.02 3.08 0.43
CA SER A 106 -13.09 3.18 -1.03
C SER A 106 -13.72 1.90 -1.61
N GLU A 107 -14.38 2.03 -2.76
CA GLU A 107 -15.01 0.89 -3.42
C GLU A 107 -14.01 -0.24 -3.73
N GLU A 108 -12.79 0.14 -4.14
CA GLU A 108 -11.67 -0.78 -4.36
C GLU A 108 -11.29 -1.56 -3.09
N LEU A 109 -11.13 -0.87 -1.96
CA LEU A 109 -10.79 -1.54 -0.69
C LEU A 109 -11.95 -2.36 -0.13
N SER A 110 -13.19 -1.91 -0.35
CA SER A 110 -14.40 -2.66 0.00
C SER A 110 -14.45 -3.98 -0.76
N LYS A 111 -14.22 -3.93 -2.08
CA LYS A 111 -14.17 -5.12 -2.93
C LYS A 111 -13.04 -6.05 -2.49
N PHE A 112 -11.83 -5.52 -2.37
CA PHE A 112 -10.65 -6.27 -1.92
C PHE A 112 -10.89 -7.02 -0.59
N LEU A 113 -11.41 -6.34 0.44
CA LEU A 113 -11.64 -6.96 1.74
C LEU A 113 -12.78 -8.00 1.74
N SER A 114 -13.65 -7.96 0.74
CA SER A 114 -14.77 -8.88 0.57
C SER A 114 -14.46 -10.09 -0.32
N ASP A 115 -13.37 -10.03 -1.09
CA ASP A 115 -12.98 -11.07 -2.05
C ASP A 115 -11.85 -11.94 -1.49
N GLU A 116 -12.16 -13.23 -1.24
CA GLU A 116 -11.17 -14.18 -0.71
C GLU A 116 -10.03 -14.44 -1.69
N GLN A 117 -10.26 -14.36 -3.01
CA GLN A 117 -9.21 -14.55 -4.00
C GLN A 117 -8.23 -13.37 -4.00
N ASP A 118 -8.72 -12.14 -3.92
CA ASP A 118 -7.87 -10.95 -3.84
C ASP A 118 -7.07 -10.94 -2.53
N LEU A 119 -7.71 -11.29 -1.40
CA LEU A 119 -7.02 -11.47 -0.12
C LEU A 119 -5.95 -12.56 -0.19
N LYS A 120 -6.23 -13.68 -0.87
CA LYS A 120 -5.27 -14.78 -1.01
C LYS A 120 -4.08 -14.37 -1.86
N ARG A 121 -4.35 -13.63 -2.95
CA ARG A 121 -3.32 -13.07 -3.83
C ARG A 121 -2.43 -12.11 -3.06
N PHE A 122 -3.00 -11.13 -2.35
CA PHE A 122 -2.26 -10.22 -1.48
C PHE A 122 -1.38 -10.95 -0.47
N TYR A 123 -1.97 -11.89 0.28
CA TYR A 123 -1.25 -12.66 1.29
C TYR A 123 -0.04 -13.38 0.69
N THR A 124 -0.24 -14.01 -0.47
CA THR A 124 0.79 -14.79 -1.15
C THR A 124 1.89 -13.88 -1.68
N TYR A 125 1.53 -12.77 -2.30
CA TYR A 125 2.46 -11.87 -2.97
C TYR A 125 3.35 -11.11 -1.99
N VAL A 126 2.77 -10.60 -0.91
CA VAL A 126 3.52 -9.96 0.18
C VAL A 126 4.48 -10.98 0.83
N LYS A 127 4.01 -12.21 1.05
CA LYS A 127 4.83 -13.28 1.63
C LYS A 127 6.01 -13.63 0.72
N GLU A 128 5.74 -13.89 -0.56
CA GLU A 128 6.76 -14.22 -1.55
C GLU A 128 7.82 -13.11 -1.69
N PHE A 129 7.41 -11.85 -1.70
CA PHE A 129 8.35 -10.73 -1.73
C PHE A 129 9.22 -10.70 -0.46
N ASN A 130 8.59 -10.82 0.71
CA ASN A 130 9.31 -10.80 1.99
C ASN A 130 10.28 -11.99 2.13
N GLU A 131 9.92 -13.14 1.58
CA GLU A 131 10.76 -14.36 1.56
C GLU A 131 11.75 -14.40 0.39
N GLN A 132 11.78 -13.36 -0.46
CA GLN A 132 12.63 -13.26 -1.65
C GLN A 132 12.45 -14.42 -2.64
N HIS A 133 11.22 -14.89 -2.77
CA HIS A 133 10.84 -15.99 -3.65
C HIS A 133 9.58 -15.64 -4.44
N MET A 134 9.68 -14.58 -5.25
CA MET A 134 8.57 -14.13 -6.09
C MET A 134 8.34 -15.06 -7.28
N THR A 135 7.10 -15.50 -7.44
CA THR A 135 6.67 -16.27 -8.61
C THR A 135 6.20 -15.33 -9.73
N VAL A 136 7.14 -14.73 -10.47
CA VAL A 136 6.88 -13.75 -11.54
C VAL A 136 7.63 -14.11 -12.82
N THR A 137 7.17 -13.61 -13.97
CA THR A 137 7.93 -13.70 -15.24
C THR A 137 9.11 -12.72 -15.25
N GLU A 138 10.06 -12.91 -16.17
CA GLU A 138 11.19 -11.98 -16.34
C GLU A 138 10.73 -10.56 -16.71
N GLU A 139 9.67 -10.45 -17.52
CA GLU A 139 9.05 -9.17 -17.87
C GLU A 139 8.46 -8.47 -16.63
N GLN A 140 7.69 -9.19 -15.82
CA GLN A 140 7.13 -8.67 -14.58
C GLN A 140 8.21 -8.28 -13.57
N PHE A 141 9.25 -9.11 -13.45
CA PHE A 141 10.41 -8.82 -12.60
C PHE A 141 11.10 -7.53 -13.04
N THR A 142 11.34 -7.37 -14.35
CA THR A 142 11.97 -6.18 -14.92
C THR A 142 11.13 -4.94 -14.65
N TYR A 143 9.83 -5.01 -14.90
CA TYR A 143 8.90 -3.91 -14.61
C TYR A 143 8.95 -3.49 -13.13
N ILE A 144 8.81 -4.44 -12.20
CA ILE A 144 8.85 -4.13 -10.76
C ILE A 144 10.21 -3.52 -10.38
N ARG A 145 11.31 -4.04 -10.92
CA ARG A 145 12.66 -3.54 -10.67
C ARG A 145 12.83 -2.09 -11.16
N GLU A 146 12.30 -1.75 -12.33
CA GLU A 146 12.32 -0.39 -12.87
C GLU A 146 11.56 0.60 -11.99
N GLU A 147 10.41 0.19 -11.44
CA GLU A 147 9.63 1.03 -10.52
C GLU A 147 10.36 1.27 -9.19
N ILE A 148 11.10 0.27 -8.65
CA ILE A 148 11.96 0.48 -7.47
C ILE A 148 13.05 1.52 -7.77
N ILE A 149 13.67 1.44 -8.96
CA ILE A 149 14.71 2.39 -9.38
C ILE A 149 14.11 3.79 -9.53
N ALA A 150 12.94 3.91 -10.16
CA ALA A 150 12.25 5.18 -10.37
C ALA A 150 11.85 5.84 -9.05
N ASP A 151 11.28 5.09 -8.10
CA ASP A 151 10.94 5.59 -6.76
C ASP A 151 12.18 6.07 -6.01
N PHE A 152 13.28 5.31 -6.05
CA PHE A 152 14.53 5.70 -5.40
C PHE A 152 15.10 6.97 -6.02
N LEU A 153 15.16 7.04 -7.35
CA LEU A 153 15.59 8.23 -8.08
C LEU A 153 14.75 9.45 -7.70
N GLY A 154 13.43 9.33 -7.73
CA GLY A 154 12.50 10.39 -7.37
C GLY A 154 12.73 10.91 -5.95
N LYS A 155 12.90 9.99 -4.98
CA LYS A 155 13.17 10.34 -3.58
C LYS A 155 14.50 11.07 -3.40
N GLU A 156 15.59 10.57 -3.97
CA GLU A 156 16.91 11.21 -3.80
C GLU A 156 17.01 12.54 -4.55
N CYS A 157 16.39 12.66 -5.74
CA CYS A 157 16.29 13.94 -6.44
C CYS A 157 15.43 14.94 -5.66
N GLY A 158 14.34 14.48 -5.06
CA GLY A 158 13.46 15.29 -4.21
C GLY A 158 14.20 15.90 -3.02
N LYS A 159 15.06 15.12 -2.34
CA LYS A 159 15.90 15.63 -1.24
C LYS A 159 16.80 16.79 -1.65
N ILE A 160 17.43 16.69 -2.83
CA ILE A 160 18.28 17.78 -3.36
C ILE A 160 17.43 19.03 -3.60
N TYR A 161 16.25 18.87 -4.20
CA TYR A 161 15.35 19.98 -4.44
C TYR A 161 14.89 20.65 -3.13
N GLU A 162 14.49 19.86 -2.13
CA GLU A 162 14.06 20.37 -0.83
C GLU A 162 15.16 21.13 -0.09
N GLN A 163 16.41 20.64 -0.17
CA GLN A 163 17.54 21.21 0.56
C GLN A 163 18.17 22.41 -0.17
N GLU A 164 18.28 22.32 -1.49
CA GLU A 164 19.09 23.23 -2.30
C GLU A 164 18.27 24.03 -3.34
N HIS A 165 16.97 23.75 -3.48
CA HIS A 165 16.06 24.42 -4.42
C HIS A 165 16.55 24.39 -5.88
N ARG A 166 17.23 23.31 -6.27
CA ARG A 166 17.73 23.08 -7.62
C ARG A 166 17.51 21.63 -8.05
N LEU A 167 17.64 21.40 -9.36
CA LEU A 167 17.72 20.05 -9.90
C LEU A 167 19.11 19.44 -9.66
N PRO A 168 19.22 18.09 -9.63
CA PRO A 168 20.50 17.41 -9.59
C PRO A 168 21.37 17.76 -10.80
N THR A 169 22.67 17.90 -10.58
CA THR A 169 23.67 17.93 -11.65
C THR A 169 23.77 16.56 -12.33
N ILE A 170 24.36 16.52 -13.53
CA ILE A 170 24.59 15.25 -14.26
C ILE A 170 25.40 14.26 -13.41
N GLN A 171 26.42 14.74 -12.67
CA GLN A 171 27.26 13.89 -11.83
C GLN A 171 26.47 13.29 -10.66
N GLU A 172 25.61 14.08 -10.01
CA GLU A 172 24.72 13.60 -8.95
C GLU A 172 23.70 12.62 -9.50
N TYR A 173 23.11 12.90 -10.66
CA TYR A 173 22.15 11.99 -11.30
C TYR A 173 22.79 10.64 -11.62
N MET A 174 24.00 10.63 -12.19
CA MET A 174 24.76 9.40 -12.45
C MET A 174 25.07 8.63 -11.16
N ARG A 175 25.40 9.32 -10.07
CA ARG A 175 25.63 8.69 -8.76
C ARG A 175 24.34 8.06 -8.21
N ILE A 176 23.26 8.83 -8.17
CA ILE A 176 21.95 8.36 -7.67
C ILE A 176 21.48 7.15 -8.49
N ASN A 177 21.62 7.18 -9.82
CA ASN A 177 21.22 6.06 -10.66
C ASN A 177 22.00 4.77 -10.33
N ARG A 178 23.30 4.86 -10.03
CA ARG A 178 24.08 3.68 -9.59
C ARG A 178 23.60 3.16 -8.23
N GLU A 179 23.27 4.07 -7.31
CA GLU A 179 22.73 3.71 -5.99
C GLU A 179 21.34 3.06 -6.11
N ALA A 180 20.50 3.57 -7.01
CA ALA A 180 19.18 3.03 -7.30
C ALA A 180 19.24 1.58 -7.83
N LEU A 181 20.17 1.30 -8.75
CA LEU A 181 20.40 -0.06 -9.25
C LEU A 181 20.79 -1.02 -8.11
N VAL A 182 21.75 -0.63 -7.28
CA VAL A 182 22.19 -1.43 -6.13
C VAL A 182 21.05 -1.61 -5.11
N HIS A 183 20.24 -0.58 -4.89
CA HIS A 183 19.09 -0.64 -4.00
C HIS A 183 18.04 -1.63 -4.51
N ALA A 184 17.69 -1.55 -5.80
CA ALA A 184 16.74 -2.45 -6.43
C ALA A 184 17.23 -3.90 -6.39
N ASP A 185 18.50 -4.15 -6.70
CA ASP A 185 19.07 -5.51 -6.67
C ASP A 185 19.04 -6.11 -5.25
N LYS A 186 19.29 -5.29 -4.22
CA LYS A 186 19.19 -5.72 -2.81
C LYS A 186 17.76 -6.05 -2.39
N LEU A 187 16.77 -5.30 -2.89
CA LEU A 187 15.36 -5.54 -2.58
C LEU A 187 14.82 -6.76 -3.32
N MET A 188 15.23 -6.96 -4.57
CA MET A 188 14.72 -8.01 -5.43
C MET A 188 15.44 -9.36 -5.26
N MET A 189 16.65 -9.37 -4.67
CA MET A 189 17.55 -10.53 -4.51
C MET A 189 17.36 -11.67 -5.52
N LEU A 190 17.90 -11.47 -6.72
CA LEU A 190 18.43 -12.59 -7.51
C LEU A 190 19.63 -13.14 -6.72
N GLN A 191 19.56 -14.39 -6.24
CA GLN A 191 20.78 -15.10 -5.87
C GLN A 191 21.60 -15.28 -7.17
N ASN A 192 22.78 -14.66 -7.21
CA ASN A 192 23.80 -14.94 -8.22
C ASN A 192 24.08 -16.45 -8.33
#